data_AF-A0A0D1ZCF5-F1
#
_entry.id   AF-A0A0D1ZCF5-F1
#
_cell.length_a   1.000
_cell.length_b   1.000
_cell.length_c   1.000
_cell.angle_alpha   90.00
_cell.angle_beta   90.00
_cell.angle_gamma   90.00
#
_symmetry.space_group_name_H-M   'P 1'
#
loop_
_entity.id
_entity.type
_entity.pdbx_description
1 polymer ?
#
loop_
_entity_poly.entity_id
_entity_poly.type
_entity_poly.pdbx_seq_one_letter_code
_entity_poly.pdbx_strand_id
1 'polypeptide(L)'
;MGYGYMVDPHSSDHLVTNSETMMSNLSNSTVPLSWICDIIPAVRFLSDGFPSTVYRHTARQNAKMNGFVIDVPFSFFKKQVKNGSNRSSFVSDLLSLLNTADTQLSTKNEKTIKTTAEILYAEGSVTTVASLTSFMLAMIKFPAVQRRAQAEIDAVVGTDRLPGFHDREPSAIC
;
A
#
# COMPACT_ATOMS: atom_id res chain seq x y z
N MET A 1 2.01 1.24 -9.66
CA MET A 1 0.60 0.78 -9.66
C MET A 1 -0.40 1.92 -9.49
N GLY A 2 -0.39 2.67 -8.38
CA GLY A 2 -1.39 3.73 -8.11
C GLY A 2 -1.42 4.85 -9.14
N TYR A 3 -0.28 5.54 -9.33
CA TYR A 3 -0.18 6.81 -10.07
C TYR A 3 0.70 6.77 -11.33
N GLY A 4 1.08 5.57 -11.79
CA GLY A 4 2.04 5.43 -12.91
C GLY A 4 3.45 5.94 -12.58
N TYR A 5 3.74 6.12 -11.29
CA TYR A 5 5.03 6.54 -10.75
C TYR A 5 6.05 5.40 -10.78
N MET A 6 7.30 5.71 -11.16
CA MET A 6 8.41 4.76 -11.15
C MET A 6 9.36 5.14 -10.03
N VAL A 7 9.54 4.22 -9.08
CA VAL A 7 10.52 4.34 -8.02
C VAL A 7 11.90 4.06 -8.62
N ASP A 8 12.87 4.91 -8.29
CA ASP A 8 14.27 4.67 -8.64
C ASP A 8 14.84 3.56 -7.74
N PRO A 9 15.36 2.45 -8.28
CA PRO A 9 15.94 1.36 -7.49
C PRO A 9 17.21 1.76 -6.73
N HIS A 10 17.89 2.83 -7.14
CA HIS A 10 19.21 3.21 -6.64
C HIS A 10 19.19 4.42 -5.71
N SER A 11 18.05 5.10 -5.56
CA SER A 11 17.91 6.25 -4.67
C SER A 11 16.76 6.07 -3.68
N SER A 12 16.91 6.65 -2.49
CA SER A 12 15.85 6.65 -1.49
C SER A 12 14.72 7.57 -1.94
N ASP A 13 13.61 6.98 -2.35
CA ASP A 13 12.45 7.73 -2.77
C ASP A 13 11.65 8.24 -1.57
N HIS A 14 11.59 9.56 -1.43
CA HIS A 14 10.88 10.18 -0.32
C HIS A 14 9.39 9.82 -0.28
N LEU A 15 8.73 9.56 -1.42
CA LEU A 15 7.33 9.15 -1.43
C LEU A 15 7.18 7.76 -0.80
N VAL A 16 8.07 6.83 -1.13
CA VAL A 16 8.09 5.48 -0.56
C VAL A 16 8.34 5.56 0.95
N THR A 17 9.39 6.28 1.37
CA THR A 17 9.72 6.42 2.80
C THR A 17 8.58 7.06 3.60
N ASN A 18 7.88 8.04 3.02
CA ASN A 18 6.74 8.67 3.70
C ASN A 18 5.54 7.73 3.81
N SER A 19 5.25 6.93 2.78
CA SER A 19 4.20 5.89 2.84
C SER A 19 4.54 4.78 3.85
N GLU A 20 5.80 4.36 3.94
CA GLU A 20 6.26 3.40 4.97
C GLU A 20 6.12 3.99 6.37
N THR A 21 6.50 5.25 6.56
CA THR A 21 6.35 5.95 7.84
C THR A 21 4.88 6.09 8.22
N MET A 22 4.01 6.41 7.27
CA MET A 22 2.57 6.44 7.46
C MET A 22 2.03 5.07 7.93
N MET A 23 2.46 3.97 7.29
CA MET A 23 2.01 2.63 7.65
C MET A 23 2.55 2.17 9.00
N SER A 24 3.77 2.56 9.37
CA SER A 24 4.33 2.31 10.70
C SER A 24 3.52 3.05 11.78
N ASN A 25 3.20 4.31 11.54
CA ASN A 25 2.35 5.11 12.42
C ASN A 25 0.94 4.52 12.53
N LEU A 26 0.37 4.04 11.43
CA LEU A 26 -0.93 3.35 11.44
C LEU A 26 -0.86 2.08 12.29
N SER A 27 0.13 1.23 12.07
CA SER A 27 0.33 -0.02 12.81
C SER A 27 0.40 0.21 14.32
N ASN A 28 1.17 1.22 14.75
CA ASN A 28 1.27 1.62 16.15
C ASN A 28 -0.04 2.22 16.70
N SER A 29 -0.80 2.92 15.85
CA SER A 29 -2.08 3.52 16.24
C SER A 29 -3.19 2.48 16.39
N THR A 30 -3.14 1.38 15.65
CA THR A 30 -4.17 0.33 15.64
C THR A 30 -3.92 -0.80 16.64
N VAL A 31 -2.84 -0.73 17.43
CA VAL A 31 -2.58 -1.74 18.46
C VAL A 31 -3.71 -1.69 19.50
N PRO A 32 -4.46 -2.79 19.69
CA PRO A 32 -5.58 -2.79 20.62
C PRO A 32 -5.16 -2.37 22.02
N LEU A 33 -5.98 -1.54 22.67
CA LEU A 33 -5.81 -1.08 24.05
C LEU A 33 -4.52 -0.29 24.32
N SER A 34 -3.80 0.15 23.28
CA SER A 34 -2.58 0.94 23.45
C SER A 34 -2.87 2.39 23.82
N TRP A 35 -4.08 2.88 23.54
CA TRP A 35 -4.47 4.26 23.82
C TRP A 35 -5.57 4.31 24.87
N ILE A 36 -5.49 5.30 25.76
CA ILE A 36 -6.49 5.50 26.83
C ILE A 36 -7.91 5.72 26.29
N CYS A 37 -8.04 6.25 25.06
CA CYS A 37 -9.32 6.40 24.39
C CYS A 37 -9.97 5.07 23.98
N ASP A 38 -9.17 4.01 23.80
CA ASP A 38 -9.66 2.66 23.47
C ASP A 38 -10.23 1.96 24.71
N ILE A 39 -9.67 2.27 25.88
CA ILE A 39 -10.08 1.71 27.18
C ILE A 39 -11.27 2.50 27.74
N ILE A 40 -11.21 3.83 27.68
CA ILE A 40 -12.21 4.73 28.26
C ILE A 40 -12.68 5.72 27.18
N PRO A 41 -13.75 5.39 26.42
CA PRO A 41 -14.24 6.24 25.34
C PRO A 41 -14.64 7.66 25.79
N ALA A 42 -15.02 7.84 27.07
CA ALA A 42 -15.39 9.13 27.64
C ALA A 42 -14.23 10.17 27.61
N VAL A 43 -12.98 9.72 27.54
CA VAL A 43 -11.78 10.59 27.45
C VAL A 43 -11.80 11.46 26.19
N ARG A 44 -12.57 11.09 25.15
CA ARG A 44 -12.74 11.91 23.94
C ARG A 44 -13.38 13.28 24.19
N PHE A 45 -14.09 13.46 25.31
CA PHE A 45 -14.79 14.71 25.64
C PHE A 45 -13.95 15.69 26.48
N LEU A 46 -12.76 15.28 26.94
CA LEU A 46 -11.88 16.14 27.71
C LEU A 46 -11.25 17.23 26.82
N SER A 47 -10.87 18.37 27.41
CA SER A 47 -10.18 19.46 26.70
C SER A 47 -8.74 19.10 26.34
N ASP A 48 -8.19 19.77 25.33
CA ASP A 48 -6.77 19.66 24.96
C ASP A 48 -5.91 20.26 26.07
N GLY A 49 -5.17 19.42 26.78
CA GLY A 49 -4.32 19.84 27.89
C GLY A 49 -4.43 18.92 29.10
N PHE A 50 -5.48 18.10 29.17
CA PHE A 50 -5.54 17.04 30.15
C PHE A 50 -4.53 15.93 29.82
N PRO A 51 -3.79 15.35 30.79
CA PRO A 51 -2.76 14.34 30.52
C PRO A 51 -3.26 13.11 29.74
N SER A 52 -4.54 12.72 29.91
CA SER A 52 -5.13 11.61 29.15
C SER A 52 -5.47 11.96 27.69
N THR A 53 -5.22 13.19 27.22
CA THR A 53 -5.44 13.61 25.82
C THR A 53 -4.15 13.69 24.99
N VAL A 54 -3.01 13.23 25.52
CA VAL A 54 -1.71 13.24 24.82
C VAL A 54 -1.77 12.53 23.46
N TYR A 55 -2.58 11.48 23.32
CA TYR A 55 -2.81 10.77 22.05
C TYR A 55 -3.28 11.68 20.92
N ARG A 56 -3.96 12.81 21.23
CA ARG A 56 -4.42 13.77 20.22
C ARG A 56 -3.27 14.46 19.51
N HIS A 57 -2.13 14.65 20.19
CA HIS A 57 -0.94 15.22 19.56
C HIS A 57 -0.42 14.28 18.46
N THR A 58 -0.25 13.01 18.80
CA THR A 58 0.14 11.95 17.85
C THR A 58 -0.87 11.82 16.72
N ALA A 59 -2.17 11.80 17.03
CA ALA A 59 -3.22 11.74 16.02
C ALA A 59 -3.18 12.92 15.04
N ARG A 60 -2.90 14.14 15.52
CA ARG A 60 -2.74 15.33 14.67
C ARG A 60 -1.48 15.27 13.81
N GLN A 61 -0.37 14.78 14.34
CA GLN A 61 0.86 14.59 13.58
C GLN A 61 0.65 13.56 12.46
N ASN A 62 0.03 12.42 12.79
CA ASN A 62 -0.32 11.38 11.81
C ASN A 62 -1.29 11.93 10.76
N ALA A 63 -2.32 12.70 11.15
CA ALA A 63 -3.25 13.30 10.19
C ALA A 63 -2.56 14.25 9.19
N LYS A 64 -1.56 15.03 9.65
CA LYS A 64 -0.78 15.90 8.76
C LYS A 64 0.08 15.09 7.78
N MET A 65 0.74 14.05 8.26
CA MET A 65 1.53 13.15 7.43
C MET A 65 0.66 12.43 6.40
N ASN A 66 -0.50 11.90 6.80
CA ASN A 66 -1.43 11.23 5.91
C ASN A 66 -1.91 12.18 4.80
N GLY A 67 -2.20 13.44 5.13
CA GLY A 67 -2.54 14.45 4.12
C GLY A 67 -1.44 14.63 3.08
N PHE A 68 -0.18 14.76 3.53
CA PHE A 68 0.98 14.89 2.64
C PHE A 68 1.16 13.66 1.74
N VAL A 69 1.13 12.46 2.33
CA VAL A 69 1.31 11.19 1.61
C VAL A 69 0.22 10.96 0.57
N ILE A 70 -1.01 11.37 0.85
CA ILE A 70 -2.14 11.23 -0.08
C ILE A 70 -2.11 12.28 -1.20
N ASP A 71 -1.77 13.54 -0.88
CA ASP A 71 -1.88 14.64 -1.84
C ASP A 71 -0.68 14.76 -2.79
N VAL A 72 0.53 14.42 -2.36
CA VAL A 72 1.75 14.62 -3.16
C VAL A 72 1.78 13.70 -4.40
N PRO A 73 1.55 12.38 -4.30
CA PRO A 73 1.55 11.50 -5.47
C PRO A 73 0.45 11.85 -6.47
N PHE A 74 -0.74 12.23 -5.99
CA PHE A 74 -1.83 12.68 -6.86
C PHE A 74 -1.48 14.00 -7.57
N SER A 75 -0.84 14.93 -6.88
CA SER A 75 -0.37 16.19 -7.49
C SER A 75 0.70 15.93 -8.55
N PHE A 76 1.58 14.94 -8.34
CA PHE A 76 2.54 14.50 -9.34
C PHE A 76 1.84 13.88 -10.56
N PHE A 77 0.87 12.99 -10.34
CA PHE A 77 0.05 12.42 -11.42
C PHE A 77 -0.62 13.50 -12.27
N LYS A 78 -1.28 14.48 -11.65
CA LYS A 78 -1.91 15.60 -12.37
C LYS A 78 -0.92 16.37 -13.25
N LYS A 79 0.32 16.57 -12.78
CA LYS A 79 1.38 17.21 -13.57
C LYS A 79 1.79 16.35 -14.76
N GLN A 80 1.94 15.03 -14.59
CA GLN A 80 2.29 14.13 -15.70
C GLN A 80 1.22 14.11 -16.79
N VAL A 81 -0.05 14.03 -16.40
CA VAL A 81 -1.19 14.06 -17.34
C VAL A 81 -1.22 15.37 -18.12
N LYS A 82 -1.04 16.52 -17.45
CA LYS A 82 -0.96 17.84 -18.10
C LYS A 82 0.20 17.95 -19.10
N ASN A 83 1.32 17.28 -18.81
CA ASN A 83 2.48 17.25 -19.69
C ASN A 83 2.34 16.23 -20.84
N GLY A 84 1.18 15.60 -21.02
CA GLY A 84 0.92 14.62 -22.07
C GLY A 84 1.45 13.21 -21.79
N SER A 85 2.04 12.98 -20.60
CA SER A 85 2.50 11.67 -20.17
C SER A 85 1.38 10.95 -19.41
N ASN A 86 0.55 10.19 -20.14
CA ASN A 86 -0.50 9.38 -19.52
C ASN A 86 -0.09 7.91 -19.45
N ARG A 87 0.70 7.55 -18.43
CA ARG A 87 1.01 6.15 -18.13
C ARG A 87 -0.22 5.47 -17.55
N SER A 88 -0.55 4.28 -18.07
CA SER A 88 -1.59 3.45 -17.48
C SER A 88 -1.28 3.15 -16.01
N SER A 89 -2.29 3.31 -15.17
CA SER A 89 -2.22 3.28 -13.72
C SER A 89 -3.62 3.11 -13.16
N PHE A 90 -3.73 2.64 -11.91
CA PHE A 90 -5.03 2.51 -11.24
C PHE A 90 -5.86 3.80 -11.31
N VAL A 91 -5.23 4.96 -11.08
CA VAL A 91 -5.93 6.24 -11.12
C VAL A 91 -6.31 6.64 -12.54
N SER A 92 -5.43 6.47 -13.54
CA SER A 92 -5.81 6.79 -14.94
C SER A 92 -6.98 5.92 -15.41
N ASP A 93 -6.97 4.64 -15.06
CA ASP A 93 -7.98 3.69 -15.48
C ASP A 93 -9.31 3.99 -14.76
N LEU A 94 -9.26 4.31 -13.47
CA LEU A 94 -10.44 4.73 -12.70
C LEU A 94 -11.05 6.03 -13.22
N LEU A 95 -10.23 7.02 -13.59
CA LEU A 95 -10.71 8.26 -14.20
C LEU A 95 -11.35 8.02 -15.57
N SER A 96 -10.77 7.13 -16.38
CA SER A 96 -11.33 6.74 -17.67
C SER A 96 -12.70 6.05 -17.52
N LEU A 97 -12.84 5.16 -16.53
CA LEU A 97 -14.09 4.46 -16.23
C LEU A 97 -15.20 5.44 -15.81
N LEU A 98 -14.84 6.48 -15.06
CA LEU A 98 -15.78 7.51 -14.61
C LEU A 98 -16.17 8.49 -15.72
N ASN A 99 -15.64 8.34 -16.95
CA ASN A 99 -15.82 9.28 -18.07
C ASN A 99 -15.57 10.75 -17.66
N THR A 100 -14.71 10.96 -16.67
CA THR A 100 -14.52 12.25 -16.03
C THR A 100 -13.11 12.73 -16.31
N ALA A 101 -12.98 13.88 -16.96
CA ALA A 101 -11.68 14.58 -17.03
C ALA A 101 -11.32 15.11 -15.62
N ASP A 102 -10.04 15.15 -15.28
CA ASP A 102 -9.50 15.61 -13.98
C ASP A 102 -10.12 16.95 -13.49
N THR A 103 -10.60 17.78 -14.41
CA THR A 103 -11.25 19.08 -14.16
C THR A 103 -12.73 19.01 -13.70
N GLN A 104 -13.37 17.84 -13.67
CA GLN A 104 -14.79 17.69 -13.32
C GLN A 104 -15.05 16.82 -12.07
N LEU A 105 -14.01 16.41 -11.34
CA LEU A 105 -14.17 15.63 -10.12
C LEU A 105 -14.75 16.49 -8.99
N SER A 106 -15.84 16.02 -8.38
CA SER A 106 -16.26 16.50 -7.07
C SER A 106 -15.12 16.32 -6.06
N THR A 107 -14.94 17.28 -5.14
CA THR A 107 -13.94 17.20 -4.05
C THR A 107 -14.02 15.89 -3.26
N LYS A 108 -15.22 15.32 -3.12
CA LYS A 108 -15.42 14.03 -2.46
C LYS A 108 -14.80 12.88 -3.26
N ASN A 109 -15.03 12.85 -4.57
CA ASN A 109 -14.51 11.80 -5.45
C ASN A 109 -12.99 11.90 -5.57
N GLU A 110 -12.43 13.10 -5.72
CA GLU A 110 -10.97 13.29 -5.72
C GLU A 110 -10.36 12.74 -4.43
N LYS A 111 -10.92 13.08 -3.26
CA LYS A 111 -10.44 12.56 -1.98
C LYS A 111 -10.50 11.03 -1.91
N THR A 112 -11.61 10.43 -2.32
CA THR A 112 -11.76 8.97 -2.32
C THR A 112 -10.74 8.31 -3.22
N ILE A 113 -10.58 8.78 -4.46
CA ILE A 113 -9.61 8.23 -5.42
C ILE A 113 -8.19 8.29 -4.85
N LYS A 114 -7.80 9.45 -4.32
CA LYS A 114 -6.48 9.66 -3.71
C LYS A 114 -6.22 8.67 -2.58
N THR A 115 -7.16 8.59 -1.63
CA THR A 115 -7.04 7.71 -0.46
C THR A 115 -7.02 6.24 -0.86
N THR A 116 -7.88 5.83 -1.79
CA THR A 116 -7.90 4.44 -2.27
C THR A 116 -6.61 4.05 -2.98
N ALA A 117 -6.06 4.93 -3.83
CA ALA A 117 -4.80 4.67 -4.53
C ALA A 117 -3.62 4.55 -3.56
N GLU A 118 -3.61 5.36 -2.49
CA GLU A 118 -2.57 5.28 -1.47
C GLU A 118 -2.67 4.01 -0.62
N ILE A 119 -3.87 3.66 -0.17
CA ILE A 119 -4.11 2.41 0.58
C ILE A 119 -3.70 1.20 -0.24
N LEU A 120 -4.07 1.17 -1.53
CA LEU A 120 -3.71 0.08 -2.45
C LEU A 120 -2.19 -0.13 -2.51
N TYR A 121 -1.42 0.96 -2.57
CA TYR A 121 0.04 0.89 -2.58
C TYR A 121 0.60 0.45 -1.21
N ALA A 122 0.17 1.11 -0.14
CA ALA A 122 0.73 0.92 1.19
C ALA A 122 0.41 -0.47 1.76
N GLU A 123 -0.81 -0.96 1.61
CA GLU A 123 -1.19 -2.31 2.08
C GLU A 123 -0.62 -3.42 1.18
N GLY A 124 -0.64 -3.21 -0.14
CA GLY A 124 -0.16 -4.19 -1.11
C GLY A 124 1.35 -4.44 -0.99
N SER A 125 2.13 -3.40 -0.69
CA SER A 125 3.57 -3.52 -0.49
C SER A 125 3.93 -4.31 0.77
N VAL A 126 3.40 -3.92 1.94
CA VAL A 126 3.77 -4.52 3.23
C VAL A 126 3.37 -5.99 3.32
N THR A 127 2.15 -6.33 2.90
CA THR A 127 1.67 -7.72 2.95
C THR A 127 2.44 -8.65 2.01
N THR A 128 2.82 -8.17 0.82
CA THR A 128 3.64 -8.93 -0.13
C THR A 128 5.04 -9.19 0.42
N VAL A 129 5.67 -8.18 1.03
CA VAL A 129 6.98 -8.32 1.68
C VAL A 129 6.92 -9.35 2.81
N ALA A 130 5.92 -9.28 3.68
CA ALA A 130 5.74 -10.23 4.77
C ALA A 130 5.49 -11.66 4.26
N SER A 131 4.67 -11.81 3.21
CA SER A 131 4.36 -13.10 2.59
C SER A 131 5.60 -13.73 1.96
N LEU A 132 6.37 -12.97 1.16
CA LEU A 132 7.60 -13.43 0.54
C LEU A 132 8.66 -13.81 1.59
N THR A 133 8.81 -13.00 2.63
CA THR A 133 9.75 -13.28 3.73
C THR A 133 9.37 -14.58 4.44
N SER A 134 8.08 -14.76 4.72
CA SER A 134 7.56 -15.99 5.36
C SER A 134 7.71 -17.20 4.46
N PHE A 135 7.45 -17.06 3.16
CA PHE A 135 7.64 -18.10 2.16
C PHE A 135 9.10 -18.54 2.07
N MET A 136 10.04 -17.59 1.97
CA MET A 136 11.47 -17.88 1.94
C MET A 136 11.92 -18.61 3.22
N LEU A 137 11.46 -18.15 4.38
CA LEU A 137 11.73 -18.81 5.66
C LEU A 137 11.19 -20.25 5.67
N ALA A 138 9.99 -20.47 5.15
CA ALA A 138 9.40 -21.80 5.05
C ALA A 138 10.21 -22.71 4.12
N MET A 139 10.64 -22.22 2.95
CA MET A 139 11.46 -23.00 2.02
C MET A 139 12.80 -23.40 2.63
N ILE A 140 13.43 -22.51 3.41
CA ILE A 140 14.67 -22.81 4.14
C ILE A 140 14.44 -23.86 5.23
N LYS A 141 13.35 -23.76 6.01
CA LYS A 141 13.05 -24.68 7.11
C LYS A 141 12.56 -26.05 6.64
N PHE A 142 11.93 -26.14 5.47
CA PHE A 142 11.31 -27.36 4.94
C PHE A 142 11.84 -27.70 3.54
N PRO A 143 13.13 -28.07 3.41
CA PRO A 143 13.76 -28.30 2.12
C PRO A 143 13.14 -29.46 1.31
N ALA A 144 12.44 -30.39 1.97
CA ALA A 144 11.69 -31.44 1.29
C ALA A 144 10.44 -30.89 0.56
N VAL A 145 9.76 -29.90 1.14
CA VAL A 145 8.61 -29.21 0.51
C VAL A 145 9.11 -28.35 -0.65
N GLN A 146 10.19 -27.60 -0.45
CA GLN A 146 10.83 -26.80 -1.50
C GLN A 146 11.19 -27.66 -2.72
N ARG A 147 11.87 -28.80 -2.52
CA ARG A 147 12.25 -29.71 -3.61
C ARG A 147 11.05 -30.26 -4.36
N ARG A 148 9.95 -30.57 -3.66
CA ARG A 148 8.71 -31.02 -4.29
C ARG A 148 8.06 -29.94 -5.14
N ALA A 149 7.97 -28.71 -4.61
CA ALA A 149 7.44 -27.57 -5.35
C ALA A 149 8.28 -27.27 -6.60
N GLN A 150 9.61 -27.34 -6.50
CA GLN A 150 10.50 -27.17 -7.66
C GLN A 150 10.27 -28.26 -8.72
N ALA A 151 10.18 -29.53 -8.31
CA ALA A 151 9.95 -30.62 -9.25
C ALA A 151 8.60 -30.51 -9.98
N GLU A 152 7.57 -29.98 -9.33
CA GLU A 152 6.27 -29.72 -9.95
C GLU A 152 6.33 -28.55 -10.94
N ILE A 153 7.01 -27.46 -10.58
CA ILE A 153 7.28 -26.35 -11.50
C ILE A 153 8.04 -26.86 -12.73
N ASP A 154 9.10 -27.64 -12.53
CA ASP A 154 9.91 -28.18 -13.62
C ASP A 154 9.09 -29.12 -14.52
N ALA A 155 8.12 -29.86 -13.97
CA ALA A 155 7.25 -30.75 -14.73
C ALA A 155 6.21 -30.02 -15.59
N VAL A 156 5.66 -28.89 -15.10
CA VAL A 156 4.66 -28.09 -15.83
C VAL A 156 5.32 -27.13 -16.82
N VAL A 157 6.37 -26.45 -16.40
CA VAL A 157 6.99 -25.34 -17.12
C VAL A 157 8.14 -25.82 -18.02
N GLY A 158 8.82 -26.90 -17.63
CA GLY A 158 10.11 -27.29 -18.18
C GLY A 158 11.27 -26.47 -17.60
N THR A 159 12.46 -26.62 -18.17
CA THR A 159 13.68 -25.89 -17.73
C THR A 159 14.12 -24.78 -18.69
N ASP A 160 13.41 -24.61 -19.81
CA ASP A 160 13.79 -23.69 -20.89
C ASP A 160 13.19 -22.28 -20.76
N ARG A 161 12.28 -22.07 -19.79
CA ARG A 161 11.61 -20.78 -19.57
C ARG A 161 11.21 -20.58 -18.11
N LEU A 162 10.91 -19.32 -17.76
CA LEU A 162 10.31 -18.98 -16.48
C LEU A 162 8.78 -19.27 -16.47
N PRO A 163 8.19 -19.52 -15.27
CA PRO A 163 6.75 -19.67 -15.12
C PRO A 163 5.98 -18.41 -15.52
N GLY A 164 4.79 -18.57 -16.11
CA GLY A 164 3.86 -17.50 -16.48
C GLY A 164 2.45 -17.74 -15.94
N PHE A 165 1.56 -16.75 -16.07
CA PHE A 165 0.18 -16.85 -15.55
C PHE A 165 -0.65 -17.96 -16.20
N HIS A 166 -0.32 -18.38 -17.42
CA HIS A 166 -0.99 -19.47 -18.12
C HIS A 166 -0.65 -20.85 -17.55
N ASP A 167 0.39 -20.97 -16.72
CA ASP A 167 0.79 -22.23 -16.06
C ASP A 167 -0.03 -22.51 -14.78
N ARG A 168 -0.93 -21.60 -14.40
CA ARG A 168 -1.63 -21.55 -13.10
C ARG A 168 -2.87 -22.47 -13.00
N GLU A 169 -2.90 -23.58 -13.72
CA GLU A 169 -3.91 -24.61 -13.46
C GLU A 169 -3.75 -25.13 -12.01
N PRO A 170 -4.84 -25.41 -11.27
CA PRO A 170 -4.74 -25.82 -9.88
C PRO A 170 -3.98 -27.15 -9.76
N SER A 171 -2.77 -27.08 -9.22
CA SER A 171 -1.90 -28.22 -8.96
C SER A 171 -1.97 -28.61 -7.48
N ALA A 172 -1.43 -29.76 -7.09
CA ALA A 172 -1.61 -30.27 -5.74
C ALA A 172 -0.80 -29.50 -4.68
N ILE A 173 0.20 -28.71 -5.10
CA ILE A 173 1.13 -28.00 -4.20
C ILE A 173 1.29 -26.51 -4.56
N CYS A 174 1.12 -26.10 -5.83
CA CYS A 174 1.37 -24.73 -6.31
C CYS A 174 0.16 -24.08 -7.00
#